data_AF-A0A317U1P4-F1
#
_entry.id   AF-A0A317U1P4-F1
#
_cell.length_a   1.000
_cell.length_b   1.000
_cell.length_c   1.000
_cell.angle_alpha   90.00
_cell.angle_beta   90.00
_cell.angle_gamma   90.00
#
_symmetry.space_group_name_H-M   'P 1'
#
loop_
_entity.id
_entity.type
_entity.pdbx_description
1 polymer ?
#
loop_
_entity_poly.entity_id
_entity_poly.type
_entity_poly.pdbx_seq_one_letter_code
_entity_poly.pdbx_strand_id
1 'polypeptide(L)'
;MNKQDPALEFSNPRLLASVYYGLLSVVGTILINAFLTTIGFEELVPLFKAIILGMIVASITGALFGERIVHCPEPYKLKTFLLGFIMVLLSLPFFDLGLLLFMDTSENQVLRVTNFNDFVSAYFIVLGYSYILFGLWLAIASGLASIYLRGHFVHHILYTDKRRSHRLPQYISATKKTKSKPAQKSRTLQRKKT
;
A
#
# COMPACT_ATOMS: atom_id res chain seq x y z
N MET A 1 6.62 -0.69 31.18
CA MET A 1 7.82 -0.51 30.32
C MET A 1 7.33 -0.36 28.88
N ASN A 2 7.14 0.88 28.43
CA ASN A 2 6.47 1.21 27.17
C ASN A 2 7.47 0.99 26.02
N LYS A 3 7.49 -0.23 25.44
CA LYS A 3 8.22 -0.47 24.19
C LYS A 3 7.46 0.30 23.10
N GLN A 4 7.97 1.48 22.75
CA GLN A 4 7.46 2.28 21.65
C GLN A 4 7.53 1.41 20.39
N ASP A 5 6.35 1.03 19.89
CA ASP A 5 6.20 0.14 18.75
C ASP A 5 6.76 0.87 17.52
N PRO A 6 7.82 0.40 16.86
CA PRO A 6 8.51 1.15 15.80
C PRO A 6 7.61 1.46 14.59
N ALA A 7 6.47 0.77 14.47
CA ALA A 7 5.41 1.08 13.52
C ALA A 7 4.76 2.46 13.73
N LEU A 8 4.80 3.01 14.95
CA LEU A 8 4.29 4.36 15.26
C LEU A 8 5.25 5.50 14.86
N GLU A 9 6.52 5.22 14.55
CA GLU A 9 7.48 6.24 14.12
C GLU A 9 7.52 6.42 12.59
N PHE A 10 6.72 5.66 11.84
CA PHE A 10 6.77 5.70 10.38
C PHE A 10 6.17 7.02 9.86
N SER A 11 7.02 7.90 9.29
CA SER A 11 6.61 9.26 8.91
C SER A 11 5.58 9.34 7.78
N ASN A 12 5.48 8.32 6.91
CA ASN A 12 4.58 8.34 5.74
C ASN A 12 3.68 7.09 5.65
N PRO A 13 2.77 6.85 6.62
CA PRO A 13 1.91 5.67 6.64
C PRO A 13 0.88 5.67 5.50
N ARG A 14 0.42 6.87 5.10
CA ARG A 14 -0.62 7.06 4.08
C ARG A 14 -0.14 6.62 2.70
N LEU A 15 1.09 6.97 2.34
CA LEU A 15 1.69 6.61 1.06
C LEU A 15 1.91 5.09 0.99
N LEU A 16 2.44 4.50 2.06
CA LEU A 16 2.65 3.05 2.13
C LEU A 16 1.34 2.28 1.94
N ALA A 17 0.29 2.67 2.66
CA ALA A 17 -1.02 2.04 2.54
C ALA A 17 -1.64 2.27 1.15
N SER A 18 -1.55 3.48 0.61
CA SER A 18 -2.03 3.81 -0.74
C SER A 18 -1.44 2.88 -1.80
N VAL A 19 -0.11 2.71 -1.81
CA VAL A 19 0.58 1.81 -2.75
C VAL A 19 0.21 0.36 -2.50
N TYR A 20 0.13 -0.06 -1.24
CA TYR A 20 -0.22 -1.44 -0.88
C TYR A 20 -1.62 -1.82 -1.38
N TYR A 21 -2.65 -1.01 -1.07
CA TYR A 21 -4.02 -1.28 -1.52
C TYR A 21 -4.21 -1.03 -3.01
N GLY A 22 -3.48 -0.09 -3.62
CA GLY A 22 -3.45 0.10 -5.06
C GLY A 22 -2.97 -1.15 -5.78
N LEU A 23 -1.86 -1.75 -5.35
CA LEU A 23 -1.36 -3.02 -5.88
C LEU A 23 -2.32 -4.18 -5.60
N LEU A 24 -2.89 -4.24 -4.39
CA LEU A 24 -3.86 -5.26 -4.02
C LEU A 24 -5.10 -5.21 -4.91
N SER A 25 -5.54 -4.00 -5.30
CA SER A 25 -6.64 -3.82 -6.24
C SER A 25 -6.33 -4.40 -7.61
N VAL A 26 -5.12 -4.21 -8.16
CA VAL A 26 -4.75 -4.77 -9.46
C VAL A 26 -4.88 -6.29 -9.43
N VAL A 27 -4.32 -6.92 -8.39
CA VAL A 27 -4.41 -8.38 -8.21
C VAL A 27 -5.85 -8.83 -8.03
N GLY A 28 -6.63 -8.10 -7.23
CA GLY A 28 -8.06 -8.38 -7.01
C GLY A 28 -8.88 -8.29 -8.30
N THR A 29 -8.72 -7.23 -9.08
CA THR A 29 -9.42 -7.04 -10.35
C THR A 29 -9.09 -8.13 -11.35
N ILE A 30 -7.82 -8.54 -11.46
CA ILE A 30 -7.41 -9.65 -12.33
C ILE A 30 -8.05 -10.97 -11.86
N LEU A 31 -8.06 -11.23 -10.56
CA LEU A 31 -8.63 -12.46 -9.99
C LEU A 31 -10.15 -12.52 -10.19
N ILE A 32 -10.85 -11.40 -9.99
CA ILE A 32 -12.28 -11.27 -10.26
C ILE A 32 -12.55 -11.52 -11.74
N ASN A 33 -11.81 -10.86 -12.64
CA ASN A 33 -12.01 -11.05 -14.06
C ASN A 33 -11.78 -12.51 -14.48
N ALA A 34 -10.70 -13.14 -14.02
CA ALA A 34 -10.43 -14.55 -14.28
C ALA A 34 -11.58 -15.44 -13.79
N PHE A 35 -12.13 -15.16 -12.61
CA PHE A 35 -13.29 -15.89 -12.08
C PHE A 35 -14.55 -15.69 -12.94
N LEU A 36 -14.86 -14.46 -13.37
CA LEU A 36 -15.97 -14.20 -14.31
C LEU A 36 -15.78 -14.95 -15.63
N THR A 37 -14.55 -14.95 -16.17
CA THR A 37 -14.21 -15.69 -17.39
C THR A 37 -14.44 -17.19 -17.21
N THR A 38 -14.11 -17.77 -16.06
CA THR A 38 -14.39 -19.20 -15.81
C THR A 38 -15.88 -19.55 -15.73
N ILE A 39 -16.74 -18.57 -15.42
CA ILE A 39 -18.20 -18.74 -15.37
C ILE A 39 -18.83 -18.54 -16.77
N GLY A 40 -18.05 -18.13 -17.76
CA GLY A 40 -18.51 -17.91 -19.14
C GLY A 40 -18.97 -16.47 -19.42
N PHE A 41 -18.68 -15.53 -18.52
CA PHE A 41 -18.87 -14.10 -18.78
C PHE A 41 -17.61 -13.55 -19.45
N GLU A 42 -17.56 -13.65 -20.78
CA GLU A 42 -16.49 -13.05 -21.58
C GLU A 42 -16.68 -11.53 -21.67
N GLU A 43 -15.64 -10.77 -21.29
CA GLU A 43 -15.47 -9.34 -21.59
C GLU A 43 -16.64 -8.40 -21.23
N LEU A 44 -17.42 -8.72 -20.18
CA LEU A 44 -18.50 -7.84 -19.71
C LEU A 44 -18.01 -6.41 -19.38
N VAL A 45 -16.75 -6.29 -18.94
CA VAL A 45 -16.12 -5.02 -18.57
C VAL A 45 -14.73 -4.93 -19.17
N PRO A 46 -14.34 -3.81 -19.80
CA PRO A 46 -12.97 -3.60 -20.27
C PRO A 46 -11.98 -3.67 -19.10
N LEU A 47 -11.17 -4.74 -19.05
CA LEU A 47 -10.25 -5.03 -17.93
C LEU A 47 -9.31 -3.86 -17.63
N PHE A 48 -8.80 -3.18 -18.65
CA PHE A 48 -7.94 -2.02 -18.48
C PHE A 48 -8.63 -0.88 -17.72
N LYS A 49 -9.89 -0.57 -18.06
CA LYS A 49 -10.67 0.48 -17.38
C LYS A 49 -10.93 0.09 -15.92
N ALA A 50 -11.29 -1.16 -15.68
CA ALA A 50 -11.53 -1.69 -14.33
C ALA A 50 -10.27 -1.63 -13.46
N ILE A 51 -9.09 -1.96 -14.01
CA ILE A 51 -7.82 -1.89 -13.27
C ILE A 51 -7.48 -0.44 -12.90
N ILE A 52 -7.59 0.50 -13.84
CA ILE A 52 -7.31 1.92 -13.55
C ILE A 52 -8.25 2.46 -12.49
N LEU A 53 -9.55 2.20 -12.64
CA LEU A 53 -10.55 2.67 -11.69
C LEU A 53 -10.33 2.07 -10.30
N GLY A 54 -10.10 0.75 -10.24
CA GLY A 54 -9.82 0.04 -8.99
C GLY A 54 -8.58 0.58 -8.31
N MET A 55 -7.50 0.78 -9.06
CA MET A 55 -6.26 1.36 -8.55
C MET A 55 -6.50 2.75 -7.95
N ILE A 56 -7.25 3.63 -8.62
CA ILE A 56 -7.54 4.98 -8.12
C ILE A 56 -8.37 4.90 -6.83
N VAL A 57 -9.48 4.16 -6.84
CA VAL A 57 -10.38 4.05 -5.69
C VAL A 57 -9.66 3.42 -4.49
N ALA A 58 -8.94 2.32 -4.70
CA ALA A 58 -8.18 1.63 -3.65
C ALA A 58 -7.00 2.44 -3.12
N SER A 59 -6.31 3.20 -3.97
CA SER A 59 -5.20 4.07 -3.54
C SER A 59 -5.70 5.23 -2.69
N ILE A 60 -6.83 5.85 -3.04
CA ILE A 60 -7.44 6.95 -2.28
C ILE A 60 -7.94 6.45 -0.93
N THR A 61 -8.72 5.36 -0.94
CA THR A 61 -9.25 4.76 0.29
C THR A 61 -8.13 4.22 1.19
N GLY A 62 -7.12 3.58 0.60
CA GLY A 62 -5.91 3.14 1.29
C GLY A 62 -5.14 4.30 1.93
N ALA A 63 -5.03 5.45 1.26
CA ALA A 63 -4.41 6.64 1.84
C ALA A 63 -5.22 7.22 3.02
N LEU A 64 -6.55 7.21 2.90
CA LEU A 64 -7.47 7.76 3.91
C LEU A 64 -7.48 6.92 5.20
N PHE A 65 -7.52 5.59 5.07
CA PHE A 65 -7.57 4.67 6.20
C PHE A 65 -6.18 4.19 6.65
N GLY A 66 -5.16 4.33 5.82
CA GLY A 66 -3.80 3.83 6.05
C GLY A 66 -3.14 4.33 7.32
N GLU A 67 -3.30 5.60 7.64
CA GLU A 67 -2.77 6.16 8.90
C GLU A 67 -3.40 5.49 10.11
N ARG A 68 -4.72 5.27 10.11
CA ARG A 68 -5.43 4.61 11.20
C ARG A 68 -5.03 3.14 11.32
N ILE A 69 -4.77 2.46 10.21
CA ILE A 69 -4.36 1.05 10.20
C ILE A 69 -2.94 0.89 10.76
N VAL A 70 -2.01 1.75 10.34
CA VAL A 70 -0.59 1.70 10.73
C VAL A 70 -0.38 2.18 12.18
N HIS A 71 -1.00 3.30 12.60
CA HIS A 71 -0.76 3.91 13.91
C HIS A 71 -1.65 3.39 15.05
N CYS A 72 -2.54 2.41 14.82
CA CYS A 72 -3.38 1.90 15.90
C CYS A 72 -2.50 1.38 17.07
N PRO A 73 -2.84 1.56 18.35
CA PRO A 73 -2.16 0.87 19.46
C PRO A 73 -2.69 -0.56 19.66
N GLU A 74 -1.94 -1.42 20.36
CA GLU A 74 -2.41 -2.76 20.76
C GLU A 74 -3.67 -2.67 21.65
N PRO A 75 -4.66 -3.58 21.52
CA PRO A 75 -4.75 -4.75 20.62
C PRO A 75 -5.23 -4.38 19.20
N TYR A 76 -4.43 -4.71 18.20
CA TYR A 76 -4.63 -4.19 16.84
C TYR A 76 -5.36 -5.11 15.87
N LYS A 77 -5.23 -6.44 16.02
CA LYS A 77 -5.66 -7.42 15.00
C LYS A 77 -7.12 -7.25 14.58
N LEU A 78 -8.02 -7.14 15.56
CA LEU A 78 -9.46 -6.97 15.29
C LEU A 78 -9.78 -5.59 14.70
N LYS A 79 -9.15 -4.53 15.23
CA LYS A 79 -9.39 -3.15 14.78
C LYS A 79 -8.90 -2.93 13.35
N THR A 80 -7.70 -3.42 13.02
CA THR A 80 -7.14 -3.33 11.66
C THR A 80 -7.93 -4.17 10.66
N PHE A 81 -8.41 -5.36 11.09
CA PHE A 81 -9.30 -6.17 10.26
C PHE A 81 -10.59 -5.43 9.93
N LEU A 82 -11.26 -4.88 10.95
CA LEU A 82 -12.51 -4.16 10.79
C LEU A 82 -12.32 -2.91 9.93
N LEU A 83 -11.21 -2.19 10.09
CA LEU A 83 -10.85 -1.05 9.23
C LEU A 83 -10.72 -1.46 7.76
N GLY A 84 -9.99 -2.54 7.46
CA GLY A 84 -9.85 -3.06 6.10
C GLY A 84 -11.16 -3.56 5.50
N PHE A 85 -12.00 -4.18 6.32
CA PHE A 85 -13.33 -4.67 5.95
C PHE A 85 -14.24 -3.49 5.58
N ILE A 86 -14.36 -2.50 6.48
CA ILE A 86 -15.16 -1.29 6.26
C ILE A 86 -14.65 -0.50 5.05
N MET A 87 -13.33 -0.43 4.87
CA MET A 87 -12.72 0.24 3.72
C MET A 87 -13.22 -0.34 2.39
N VAL A 88 -13.28 -1.68 2.26
CA VAL A 88 -13.76 -2.33 1.04
C VAL A 88 -15.24 -2.07 0.82
N LEU A 89 -16.07 -2.21 1.87
CA LEU A 89 -17.49 -1.89 1.80
C LEU A 89 -17.71 -0.46 1.31
N LEU A 90 -17.00 0.52 1.88
CA LEU A 90 -17.11 1.90 1.44
C LEU A 90 -16.62 2.11 0.01
N SER A 91 -15.60 1.37 -0.43
CA SER A 91 -15.01 1.53 -1.76
C SER A 91 -15.81 0.88 -2.90
N LEU A 92 -16.51 -0.22 -2.62
CA LEU A 92 -17.30 -0.98 -3.59
C LEU A 92 -18.32 -0.13 -4.36
N PRO A 93 -19.17 0.70 -3.71
CA PRO A 93 -20.15 1.51 -4.43
C PRO A 93 -19.49 2.53 -5.38
N PHE A 94 -18.35 3.11 -5.00
CA PHE A 94 -17.63 4.02 -5.89
C PHE A 94 -17.00 3.30 -7.09
N PHE A 95 -16.52 2.08 -6.87
CA PHE A 95 -15.99 1.24 -7.94
C PHE A 95 -17.10 0.83 -8.91
N ASP A 96 -18.23 0.30 -8.41
CA ASP A 96 -19.37 -0.13 -9.22
C ASP A 96 -19.98 1.06 -9.99
N LEU A 97 -20.08 2.23 -9.36
CA LEU A 97 -20.56 3.45 -10.02
C LEU A 97 -19.65 3.84 -11.19
N GLY A 98 -18.33 3.86 -10.97
CA GLY A 98 -17.39 4.20 -12.04
C GLY A 98 -17.42 3.16 -13.16
N LEU A 99 -17.57 1.88 -12.81
CA LEU A 99 -17.66 0.79 -13.78
C LEU A 99 -18.92 0.91 -14.65
N LEU A 100 -20.08 1.23 -14.03
CA LEU A 100 -21.33 1.45 -14.73
C LEU A 100 -21.25 2.66 -15.70
N LEU A 101 -20.64 3.76 -15.27
CA LEU A 101 -20.40 4.94 -16.13
C LEU A 101 -19.50 4.61 -17.33
N PHE A 102 -18.48 3.76 -17.15
CA PHE A 102 -17.62 3.33 -18.24
C PHE A 102 -18.29 2.32 -19.18
N MET A 103 -19.26 1.54 -18.70
CA MET A 103 -20.05 0.63 -19.53
C MET A 103 -21.03 1.40 -20.43
N ASP A 104 -21.71 2.43 -19.91
CA ASP A 104 -22.67 3.24 -20.68
C ASP A 104 -22.00 4.03 -21.83
N THR A 105 -20.71 4.35 -21.69
CA THR A 105 -19.90 4.98 -22.76
C THR A 105 -19.26 4.00 -23.74
N SER A 106 -19.27 2.71 -23.43
CA SER A 106 -18.76 1.67 -24.34
C SER A 106 -19.95 1.17 -25.16
N GLU A 107 -19.80 0.86 -26.46
CA GLU A 107 -20.89 0.40 -27.35
C GLU A 107 -21.56 -0.95 -26.95
N ASN A 108 -21.41 -1.38 -25.70
CA ASN A 108 -21.96 -2.63 -25.17
C ASN A 108 -23.46 -2.46 -24.89
N GLN A 109 -24.27 -2.93 -25.84
CA GLN A 109 -25.73 -2.79 -25.91
C GLN A 109 -26.53 -3.54 -24.83
N VAL A 110 -25.89 -4.14 -23.83
CA VAL A 110 -26.57 -5.02 -22.85
C VAL A 110 -27.39 -4.22 -21.83
N LEU A 111 -27.04 -2.95 -21.59
CA LEU A 111 -27.77 -2.05 -20.69
C LEU A 111 -27.88 -0.67 -21.34
N ARG A 112 -28.75 -0.53 -22.35
CA ARG A 112 -29.02 0.78 -22.96
C ARG A 112 -29.90 1.59 -22.01
N VAL A 113 -29.26 2.34 -21.12
CA VAL A 113 -29.96 3.11 -20.09
C VAL A 113 -30.52 4.38 -20.72
N THR A 114 -31.82 4.35 -21.03
CA THR A 114 -32.48 5.46 -21.74
C THR A 114 -33.04 6.50 -20.77
N ASN A 115 -33.21 6.15 -19.49
CA ASN A 115 -33.76 7.01 -18.43
C ASN A 115 -32.92 6.95 -17.14
N PHE A 116 -32.86 8.07 -16.41
CA PHE A 116 -32.14 8.18 -15.13
C PHE A 116 -32.65 7.19 -14.06
N ASN A 117 -33.95 6.86 -14.09
CA ASN A 117 -34.54 5.94 -13.12
C ASN A 117 -34.13 4.47 -13.38
N ASP A 118 -33.96 4.11 -14.66
CA ASP A 118 -33.45 2.79 -15.06
C ASP A 118 -31.97 2.66 -14.70
N PHE A 119 -31.20 3.76 -14.79
CA PHE A 119 -29.80 3.82 -14.34
C PHE A 119 -29.67 3.49 -12.85
N VAL A 120 -30.47 4.18 -12.02
CA VAL A 120 -30.44 4.00 -10.57
C VAL A 120 -30.86 2.58 -10.18
N SER A 121 -31.88 2.03 -10.85
CA SER A 121 -32.34 0.66 -10.61
C SER A 121 -31.28 -0.37 -10.99
N ALA A 122 -30.67 -0.23 -12.16
CA ALA A 122 -29.56 -1.08 -12.61
C ALA A 122 -28.36 -0.99 -11.67
N TYR A 123 -28.02 0.23 -11.21
CA TYR A 123 -26.95 0.44 -10.24
C TYR A 123 -27.19 -0.33 -8.93
N PHE A 124 -28.38 -0.23 -8.34
CA PHE A 124 -28.68 -0.96 -7.10
C PHE A 124 -28.67 -2.49 -7.28
N ILE A 125 -29.11 -2.98 -8.45
CA ILE A 125 -29.04 -4.41 -8.78
C ILE A 125 -27.58 -4.86 -8.88
N VAL A 126 -26.77 -4.16 -9.69
CA VAL A 126 -25.34 -4.47 -9.86
C VAL A 126 -24.62 -4.40 -8.51
N LEU A 127 -24.85 -3.33 -7.75
CA LEU A 127 -24.28 -3.14 -6.41
C LEU A 127 -24.65 -4.30 -5.48
N GLY A 128 -25.92 -4.71 -5.46
CA GLY A 128 -26.39 -5.82 -4.64
C GLY A 128 -25.70 -7.15 -4.99
N TYR A 129 -25.62 -7.48 -6.29
CA TYR A 129 -24.93 -8.68 -6.75
C TYR A 129 -23.42 -8.61 -6.48
N SER A 130 -22.78 -7.49 -6.75
CA SER A 130 -21.35 -7.26 -6.47
C SER A 130 -21.04 -7.46 -5.00
N TYR A 131 -21.89 -6.98 -4.10
CA TYR A 131 -21.71 -7.13 -2.66
C TYR A 131 -21.76 -8.58 -2.18
N ILE A 132 -22.75 -9.34 -2.67
CA ILE A 132 -22.97 -10.73 -2.28
C ILE A 132 -21.89 -11.64 -2.87
N LEU A 133 -21.54 -11.43 -4.14
CA LEU A 133 -20.59 -12.29 -4.86
C LEU A 133 -19.13 -11.95 -4.51
N PHE A 134 -18.76 -10.68 -4.57
CA PHE A 134 -17.36 -10.24 -4.46
C PHE A 134 -17.10 -9.43 -3.20
N GLY A 135 -18.04 -8.60 -2.77
CA GLY A 135 -17.86 -7.64 -1.68
C GLY A 135 -17.46 -8.30 -0.36
N LEU A 136 -18.15 -9.37 0.04
CA LEU A 136 -17.82 -10.10 1.27
C LEU A 136 -16.42 -10.76 1.20
N TRP A 137 -16.10 -11.41 0.09
CA TRP A 137 -14.81 -12.08 -0.10
C TRP A 137 -13.65 -11.08 -0.13
N LEU A 138 -13.82 -9.98 -0.88
CA LEU A 138 -12.86 -8.88 -0.94
C LEU A 138 -12.69 -8.20 0.41
N ALA A 139 -13.76 -7.98 1.16
CA ALA A 139 -13.70 -7.34 2.46
C ALA A 139 -12.96 -8.20 3.48
N ILE A 140 -13.18 -9.52 3.46
CA ILE A 140 -12.42 -10.48 4.29
C ILE A 140 -10.94 -10.47 3.90
N ALA A 141 -10.63 -10.55 2.59
CA ALA A 141 -9.27 -10.53 2.09
C ALA A 141 -8.54 -9.22 2.45
N SER A 142 -9.20 -8.08 2.32
CA SER A 142 -8.68 -6.77 2.73
C SER A 142 -8.48 -6.66 4.24
N GLY A 143 -9.40 -7.20 5.05
CA GLY A 143 -9.24 -7.25 6.50
C GLY A 143 -7.97 -8.02 6.90
N LEU A 144 -7.71 -9.17 6.27
CA LEU A 144 -6.48 -9.94 6.45
C LEU A 144 -5.24 -9.19 5.96
N ALA A 145 -5.33 -8.55 4.78
CA ALA A 145 -4.27 -7.72 4.21
C ALA A 145 -3.89 -6.56 5.15
N SER A 146 -4.87 -5.98 5.84
CA SER A 146 -4.67 -4.90 6.81
C SER A 146 -3.92 -5.35 8.06
N ILE A 147 -4.21 -6.57 8.54
CA ILE A 147 -3.43 -7.20 9.62
C ILE A 147 -1.99 -7.43 9.15
N TYR A 148 -1.81 -7.94 7.93
CA TYR A 148 -0.49 -8.23 7.37
C TYR A 148 0.36 -6.96 7.17
N LEU A 149 -0.25 -5.90 6.63
CA LEU A 149 0.38 -4.60 6.42
C LEU A 149 1.01 -4.07 7.71
N ARG A 150 0.22 -4.03 8.79
CA ARG A 150 0.71 -3.57 10.09
C ARG A 150 1.71 -4.55 10.73
N GLY A 151 1.35 -5.83 10.79
CA GLY A 151 2.08 -6.81 11.58
C GLY A 151 3.45 -7.16 11.01
N HIS A 152 3.54 -7.34 9.69
CA HIS A 152 4.74 -7.87 9.04
C HIS A 152 5.37 -6.86 8.08
N PHE A 153 4.57 -6.18 7.27
CA PHE A 153 5.07 -5.34 6.19
C PHE A 153 5.77 -4.07 6.69
N VAL A 154 5.16 -3.36 7.63
CA VAL A 154 5.76 -2.16 8.26
C VAL A 154 7.07 -2.52 8.97
N HIS A 155 7.11 -3.63 9.72
CA HIS A 155 8.31 -4.10 10.41
C HIS A 155 9.46 -4.44 9.45
N HIS A 156 9.16 -5.07 8.32
CA HIS A 156 10.17 -5.43 7.31
C HIS A 156 10.78 -4.19 6.63
N ILE A 157 9.97 -3.16 6.36
CA ILE A 157 10.44 -1.89 5.81
C ILE A 157 11.33 -1.16 6.83
N LEU A 158 10.89 -1.05 8.09
CA LEU A 158 11.67 -0.42 9.17
C LEU A 158 13.02 -1.12 9.41
N TYR A 159 13.06 -2.45 9.35
CA TYR A 159 14.30 -3.21 9.53
C TYR A 159 15.26 -3.02 8.34
N THR A 160 14.72 -2.84 7.13
CA THR A 160 15.51 -2.57 5.92
C THR A 160 16.05 -1.13 5.92
N ASP A 161 15.27 -0.16 6.40
CA ASP A 161 15.67 1.25 6.46
C ASP A 161 16.73 1.50 7.55
N LYS A 162 16.59 0.88 8.72
CA LYS A 162 17.63 0.91 9.77
C LYS A 162 18.98 0.35 9.29
N ARG A 163 18.98 -0.66 8.40
CA ARG A 163 20.23 -1.17 7.79
C ARG A 163 20.85 -0.19 6.80
N ARG A 164 20.04 0.64 6.13
CA ARG A 164 20.52 1.66 5.19
C ARG A 164 21.14 2.85 5.92
N SER A 165 20.56 3.26 7.05
CA SER A 165 21.11 4.36 7.88
C SER A 165 22.45 4.02 8.54
N HIS A 166 22.80 2.74 8.70
CA HIS A 166 24.11 2.30 9.23
C HIS A 166 25.16 1.95 8.15
N ARG A 167 24.85 2.13 6.86
CA ARG A 167 25.81 2.01 5.75
C ARG A 167 26.03 3.35 5.05
N LEU A 168 26.54 4.34 5.78
CA LEU A 168 27.37 5.36 5.14
C LEU A 168 28.77 4.75 4.97
N PRO A 169 29.29 4.57 3.75
CA PRO A 169 30.66 4.10 3.55
C PRO A 169 31.62 5.11 4.18
N GLN A 170 32.55 4.59 5.00
CA GLN A 170 33.69 5.30 5.60
C GLN A 170 34.70 5.82 4.54
N TYR A 171 34.25 6.51 3.49
CA TYR A 171 35.14 6.99 2.43
C TYR A 171 35.60 8.45 2.62
N ILE A 172 35.04 9.19 3.59
CA ILE A 172 35.38 10.61 3.82
C ILE A 172 36.48 10.80 4.89
N SER A 173 36.93 9.74 5.59
CA SER A 173 37.93 9.86 6.66
C SER A 173 39.39 9.77 6.19
N ALA A 174 39.65 9.47 4.92
CA ALA A 174 41.02 9.29 4.40
C ALA A 174 41.71 10.60 3.97
N THR A 175 40.96 11.69 3.73
CA THR A 175 41.53 12.94 3.20
C THR A 175 42.03 13.92 4.26
N LYS A 176 41.96 13.58 5.56
CA LYS A 176 42.42 14.46 6.66
C LYS A 176 43.68 13.97 7.39
N LYS A 177 44.42 13.01 6.82
CA LYS A 177 45.75 12.60 7.31
C LYS A 177 46.86 12.92 6.31
N THR A 178 46.92 14.17 5.85
CA THR A 178 48.09 14.67 5.12
C THR A 178 48.38 16.11 5.54
N LYS A 179 48.70 16.33 6.82
CA LYS A 179 49.53 17.45 7.30
C LYS A 179 49.69 17.37 8.83
N SER A 180 50.74 16.69 9.26
CA SER A 180 51.63 17.13 10.34
C SER A 180 52.70 16.06 10.55
N LYS A 181 53.86 16.25 9.91
CA LYS A 181 55.12 15.65 10.41
C LYS A 181 55.52 16.47 11.64
N PRO A 182 55.69 15.89 12.84
CA PRO A 182 56.53 16.50 13.84
C PRO A 182 57.99 16.21 13.49
N ALA A 183 58.82 17.25 13.52
CA ALA A 183 60.24 17.19 13.27
C ALA A 183 60.93 16.21 14.23
N GLN A 184 61.80 15.42 13.64
CA GLN A 184 62.58 14.34 14.21
C GLN A 184 63.54 14.87 15.29
N LYS A 185 63.45 14.27 16.47
CA LYS A 185 64.31 14.49 17.64
C LYS A 185 65.74 14.05 17.31
N SER A 186 66.67 15.00 17.14
CA SER A 186 68.10 14.69 17.03
C SER A 186 68.68 14.48 18.42
N ARG A 187 68.97 13.21 18.75
CA ARG A 187 69.83 12.83 19.88
C ARG A 187 71.27 12.89 19.38
N THR A 188 72.05 13.87 19.86
CA THR A 188 73.50 13.85 19.72
C THR A 188 74.16 13.39 21.01
N LEU A 189 74.98 12.36 20.80
CA LEU A 189 75.78 11.57 21.71
C LEU A 189 76.69 12.36 22.66
N GLN A 190 76.90 11.76 23.83
CA GLN A 190 77.96 12.06 24.78
C GLN A 190 79.32 12.30 24.10
N ARG A 191 80.04 13.33 24.55
CA ARG A 191 81.50 13.40 24.41
C ARG A 191 82.13 13.67 25.78
N LYS A 192 82.78 12.63 26.27
CA LYS A 192 83.74 12.57 27.39
C LYS A 192 84.99 13.41 27.07
N LYS A 193 85.62 13.96 28.12
CA LYS A 193 86.95 14.64 28.28
C LYS A 193 86.74 16.04 28.85
N THR A 194 87.38 16.45 29.93
CA THR A 194 88.58 16.00 30.67
C THR A 194 88.49 16.54 32.07
#